data_AF-A0A940G0C9-F1
#
_entry.id   AF-A0A940G0C9-F1
#
_cell.length_a   1.000
_cell.length_b   1.000
_cell.length_c   1.000
_cell.angle_alpha   90.00
_cell.angle_beta   90.00
_cell.angle_gamma   90.00
#
_symmetry.space_group_name_H-M   'P 1'
#
loop_
_entity.id
_entity.type
_entity.pdbx_description
1 polymer ?
#
loop_
_entity_poly.entity_id
_entity_poly.type
_entity_poly.pdbx_seq_one_letter_code
_entity_poly.pdbx_strand_id
1 'polypeptide(L)'
;MRRLLFPLILGAAALATPAFAQPGKEGPNPVGETGPIDTDKVKLVYVYGDDACPVPAEDEIQVCAKMPERERYRIPPELRGDPFAPQNQSWVNRAKSLETVGASGINSCSVAGAGGFTGCFAKLAREAKEERKTMLGSATWKDAVAAQREKRLGTIDADSEKIEAEAKAAEAHAPADEKAAAEARARLERQDNNAGGK
;
A
#
# COMPACT_ATOMS: atom_id res chain seq x y z
N MET A 1 60.63 -17.63 7.81
CA MET A 1 61.80 -16.73 7.66
C MET A 1 62.04 -16.47 6.18
N ARG A 2 61.72 -15.27 5.67
CA ARG A 2 62.52 -14.50 4.68
C ARG A 2 61.79 -13.19 4.43
N ARG A 3 62.24 -12.12 5.09
CA ARG A 3 61.84 -10.74 4.82
C ARG A 3 62.54 -10.27 3.55
N LEU A 4 61.84 -9.58 2.66
CA LEU A 4 62.44 -8.70 1.67
C LEU A 4 61.84 -7.31 1.83
N LEU A 5 62.65 -6.43 2.41
CA LEU A 5 62.50 -4.98 2.47
C LEU A 5 62.93 -4.38 1.12
N PHE A 6 62.19 -3.43 0.58
CA PHE A 6 62.71 -2.38 -0.32
C PHE A 6 61.99 -1.04 -0.02
N PRO A 7 62.68 0.11 -0.18
CA PRO A 7 62.51 1.28 0.67
C PRO A 7 61.65 2.41 0.06
N LEU A 8 61.01 3.11 0.98
CA LEU A 8 60.79 4.56 1.08
C LEU A 8 61.24 5.42 -0.13
N ILE A 9 60.26 5.90 -0.90
CA ILE A 9 60.38 7.15 -1.67
C ILE A 9 59.37 8.14 -1.08
N LEU A 10 59.94 9.24 -0.58
CA LEU A 10 59.30 10.41 -0.01
C LEU A 10 58.68 11.24 -1.15
N GLY A 11 57.36 11.27 -1.24
CA GLY A 11 56.61 12.11 -2.19
C GLY A 11 55.50 12.84 -1.45
N ALA A 12 55.78 14.06 -1.01
CA ALA A 12 54.79 14.95 -0.41
C ALA A 12 53.82 15.45 -1.51
N ALA A 13 52.56 15.02 -1.42
CA ALA A 13 51.44 15.66 -2.10
C ALA A 13 50.29 15.78 -1.10
N ALA A 14 49.80 17.00 -0.94
CA ALA A 14 48.86 17.42 0.09
C ALA A 14 47.57 16.59 0.10
N LEU A 15 47.29 15.97 1.25
CA LEU A 15 45.98 15.41 1.57
C LEU A 15 45.04 16.56 1.94
N ALA A 16 44.23 17.01 0.98
CA ALA A 16 43.02 17.75 1.28
C ALA A 16 42.00 16.76 1.85
N THR A 17 41.70 16.87 3.15
CA THR A 17 40.62 16.17 3.83
C THR A 17 39.26 16.70 3.34
N PRO A 18 38.40 15.88 2.72
CA PRO A 18 37.01 16.28 2.53
C PRO A 18 36.26 16.05 3.83
N ALA A 19 35.79 17.15 4.42
CA ALA A 19 34.83 17.11 5.52
C ALA A 19 33.46 16.69 4.95
N PHE A 20 33.11 15.41 5.06
CA PHE A 20 31.73 14.94 4.90
C PHE A 20 31.24 14.40 6.25
N ALA A 21 30.61 15.31 7.01
CA ALA A 21 29.71 15.00 8.10
C ALA A 21 28.52 15.97 8.00
N GLN A 22 27.48 15.54 7.31
CA GLN A 22 26.10 16.02 7.52
C GLN A 22 25.21 14.77 7.69
N PRO A 23 24.33 14.75 8.69
CA PRO A 23 23.48 13.62 9.01
C PRO A 23 22.48 13.38 7.88
N GLY A 24 22.22 12.10 7.58
CA GLY A 24 21.46 11.71 6.41
C GLY A 24 19.98 12.07 6.45
N LYS A 25 19.35 12.03 5.26
CA LYS A 25 18.07 11.36 4.98
C LYS A 25 18.02 10.88 3.52
N GLU A 26 17.42 9.71 3.39
CA GLU A 26 16.98 8.93 2.24
C GLU A 26 16.47 9.69 0.99
N GLY A 27 16.80 9.14 -0.19
CA GLY A 27 15.82 8.88 -1.26
C GLY A 27 15.49 9.99 -2.28
N PRO A 28 15.04 9.64 -3.51
CA PRO A 28 15.33 10.39 -4.73
C PRO A 28 14.13 11.15 -5.35
N ASN A 29 14.29 12.48 -5.53
CA ASN A 29 13.94 13.42 -6.65
C ASN A 29 12.69 13.19 -7.57
N PRO A 30 12.24 14.15 -8.42
CA PRO A 30 12.17 15.63 -8.34
C PRO A 30 10.93 16.27 -9.06
N VAL A 31 10.41 17.44 -8.67
CA VAL A 31 9.85 18.45 -9.62
C VAL A 31 10.01 19.85 -9.01
N GLY A 32 10.89 20.66 -9.63
CA GLY A 32 10.81 22.12 -9.69
C GLY A 32 10.55 22.92 -8.40
N GLU A 33 11.50 22.95 -7.48
CA GLU A 33 11.47 23.92 -6.37
C GLU A 33 12.15 25.24 -6.81
N THR A 34 11.39 26.02 -7.57
CA THR A 34 11.53 27.48 -7.64
C THR A 34 10.13 28.04 -7.48
N GLY A 35 9.66 28.03 -6.24
CA GLY A 35 8.44 28.67 -5.79
C GLY A 35 8.65 29.11 -4.33
N PRO A 36 8.03 30.21 -3.88
CA PRO A 36 8.12 30.63 -2.48
C PRO A 36 7.75 29.49 -1.53
N ILE A 37 8.52 29.32 -0.45
CA ILE A 37 8.15 28.43 0.66
C ILE A 37 7.05 29.13 1.45
N ASP A 38 5.85 29.16 0.89
CA ASP A 38 4.65 29.53 1.62
C ASP A 38 4.07 28.24 2.20
N THR A 39 4.08 28.12 3.53
CA THR A 39 3.43 27.04 4.29
C THR A 39 1.89 27.14 4.24
N ASP A 40 1.36 27.82 3.24
CA ASP A 40 -0.06 28.09 3.08
C ASP A 40 -0.75 26.82 2.56
N LYS A 41 -1.90 26.50 3.17
CA LYS A 41 -2.74 25.42 2.67
C LYS A 41 -3.30 25.86 1.32
N VAL A 42 -2.85 25.23 0.24
CA VAL A 42 -3.36 25.49 -1.11
C VAL A 42 -4.34 24.39 -1.50
N LYS A 43 -5.58 24.77 -1.82
CA LYS A 43 -6.61 23.85 -2.29
C LYS A 43 -7.01 24.17 -3.72
N LEU A 44 -6.79 23.19 -4.58
CA LEU A 44 -7.18 23.26 -5.98
C LEU A 44 -8.62 22.73 -6.11
N VAL A 45 -9.53 23.57 -6.59
CA VAL A 45 -10.93 23.18 -6.84
C VAL A 45 -11.26 23.36 -8.31
N TYR A 46 -11.84 22.32 -8.89
CA TYR A 46 -12.33 22.33 -10.27
C TYR A 46 -13.81 22.70 -10.29
N VAL A 47 -14.14 23.78 -11.00
CA VAL A 47 -15.49 24.34 -11.10
C VAL A 47 -15.97 24.24 -12.56
N TYR A 48 -17.22 23.90 -12.82
CA TYR A 48 -17.72 23.60 -14.16
C TYR A 48 -18.66 24.69 -14.69
N GLY A 49 -18.42 25.16 -15.91
CA GLY A 49 -19.24 26.19 -16.55
C GLY A 49 -19.17 27.52 -15.80
N ASP A 50 -20.35 28.07 -15.46
CA ASP A 50 -20.51 29.34 -14.75
C ASP A 50 -20.74 29.16 -13.24
N ASP A 51 -20.51 27.96 -12.71
CA ASP A 51 -20.61 27.71 -11.28
C ASP A 51 -19.67 28.65 -10.49
N ALA A 52 -20.14 29.13 -9.34
CA ALA A 52 -19.33 29.98 -8.48
C ALA A 52 -18.27 29.16 -7.74
N CYS A 53 -17.08 29.73 -7.59
CA CYS A 53 -16.09 29.18 -6.67
C CYS A 53 -16.64 29.20 -5.24
N PRO A 54 -16.52 28.08 -4.49
CA PRO A 54 -16.85 28.09 -3.08
C PRO A 54 -15.95 29.09 -2.33
N VAL A 55 -16.40 29.56 -1.17
CA VAL A 55 -15.62 30.49 -0.34
C VAL A 55 -14.51 29.68 0.37
N PRO A 56 -13.25 30.13 0.33
CA PRO A 56 -12.15 29.48 1.07
C PRO A 56 -12.36 29.59 2.58
N ALA A 57 -11.72 28.69 3.34
CA ALA A 57 -11.59 28.86 4.79
C ALA A 57 -10.59 30.00 5.10
N GLU A 58 -10.67 30.59 6.30
CA GLU A 58 -9.92 31.80 6.72
C GLU A 58 -8.38 31.67 6.58
N ASP A 59 -7.83 30.46 6.49
CA ASP A 59 -6.38 30.17 6.38
C ASP A 59 -6.02 29.29 5.15
N GLU A 60 -6.78 29.36 4.05
CA GLU A 60 -6.55 28.54 2.85
C GLU A 60 -6.57 29.38 1.55
N ILE A 61 -5.53 29.25 0.73
CA ILE A 61 -5.50 29.82 -0.62
C ILE A 61 -6.22 28.84 -1.55
N GLN A 62 -7.41 29.20 -2.00
CA GLN A 62 -8.17 28.39 -2.95
C GLN A 62 -7.94 28.82 -4.39
N VAL A 63 -7.37 27.93 -5.20
CA VAL A 63 -7.16 28.14 -6.63
C VAL A 63 -8.27 27.42 -7.40
N CYS A 64 -9.13 28.20 -8.06
CA CYS A 64 -10.19 27.65 -8.89
C CYS A 64 -9.75 27.47 -10.35
N ALA A 65 -9.76 26.23 -10.83
CA ALA A 65 -9.67 25.92 -12.25
C ALA A 65 -11.08 25.81 -12.84
N LYS A 66 -11.42 26.68 -13.79
CA LYS A 66 -12.71 26.60 -14.51
C LYS A 66 -12.61 25.65 -15.69
N MET A 67 -13.45 24.61 -15.69
CA MET A 67 -13.63 23.67 -16.79
C MET A 67 -14.95 23.93 -17.52
N PRO A 68 -15.07 23.57 -18.81
CA PRO A 68 -16.34 23.71 -19.54
C PRO A 68 -17.44 22.82 -18.93
N GLU A 69 -18.71 23.17 -19.11
CA GLU A 69 -19.84 22.40 -18.56
C GLU A 69 -19.81 20.93 -19.03
N ARG A 70 -19.47 20.70 -20.30
CA ARG A 70 -19.41 19.37 -20.93
C ARG A 70 -18.44 18.40 -20.23
N GLU A 71 -17.47 18.92 -19.49
CA GLU A 71 -16.47 18.15 -18.75
C GLU A 71 -17.03 17.60 -17.42
N ARG A 72 -18.20 18.05 -16.96
CA ARG A 72 -18.80 17.66 -15.67
C ARG A 72 -19.09 16.16 -15.55
N TYR A 73 -19.52 15.52 -16.65
CA TYR A 73 -19.86 14.09 -16.68
C TYR A 73 -18.97 13.28 -17.64
N ARG A 74 -17.93 13.90 -18.19
CA ARG A 74 -17.01 13.27 -19.13
C ARG A 74 -15.72 12.90 -18.40
N ILE A 75 -15.13 11.76 -18.77
CA ILE A 75 -13.79 11.35 -18.32
C ILE A 75 -12.83 12.54 -18.53
N PRO A 76 -11.99 12.91 -17.54
CA PRO A 76 -11.05 14.02 -17.68
C PRO A 76 -10.15 13.89 -18.92
N PRO A 77 -9.78 14.99 -19.59
CA PRO A 77 -9.04 14.96 -20.86
C PRO A 77 -7.72 14.18 -20.79
N GLU A 78 -7.01 14.25 -19.68
CA GLU A 78 -5.79 13.49 -19.42
C GLU A 78 -6.01 11.97 -19.35
N LEU A 79 -7.23 11.54 -19.02
CA LEU A 79 -7.64 10.13 -19.02
C LEU A 79 -8.39 9.75 -20.30
N ARG A 80 -8.58 10.69 -21.24
CA ARG A 80 -9.14 10.40 -22.57
C ARG A 80 -8.04 9.83 -23.45
N GLY A 81 -7.78 8.54 -23.30
CA GLY A 81 -6.81 7.84 -24.14
C GLY A 81 -6.76 6.36 -23.80
N ASP A 82 -6.06 5.60 -24.63
CA ASP A 82 -5.66 4.25 -24.28
C ASP A 82 -4.40 4.33 -23.38
N PRO A 83 -4.49 3.89 -22.10
CA PRO A 83 -3.32 3.83 -21.22
C PRO A 83 -2.19 2.98 -21.80
N PHE A 84 -2.51 2.02 -22.67
CA PHE A 84 -1.58 1.09 -23.29
C PHE A 84 -1.08 1.54 -24.66
N ALA A 85 -1.43 2.75 -25.09
CA ALA A 85 -1.00 3.25 -26.38
C ALA A 85 0.55 3.33 -26.44
N PRO A 86 1.18 2.94 -27.57
CA PRO A 86 2.64 2.90 -27.67
C PRO A 86 3.31 4.24 -27.36
N GLN A 87 2.69 5.37 -27.70
CA GLN A 87 3.22 6.71 -27.36
C GLN A 87 3.37 6.96 -25.86
N ASN A 88 2.60 6.27 -25.01
CA ASN A 88 2.65 6.40 -23.56
C ASN A 88 3.72 5.49 -22.93
N GLN A 89 4.29 4.55 -23.70
CA GLN A 89 5.37 3.69 -23.25
C GLN A 89 6.71 4.43 -23.31
N SER A 90 7.56 4.18 -22.31
CA SER A 90 8.92 4.70 -22.29
C SER A 90 9.67 4.32 -23.57
N TRP A 91 10.56 5.21 -24.05
CA TRP A 91 11.34 4.93 -25.26
C TRP A 91 12.12 3.62 -25.16
N VAL A 92 12.64 3.29 -23.98
CA VAL A 92 13.34 2.03 -23.71
C VAL A 92 12.44 0.81 -23.91
N ASN A 93 11.21 0.85 -23.40
CA ASN A 93 10.25 -0.24 -23.59
C ASN A 93 9.89 -0.41 -25.07
N ARG A 94 9.72 0.69 -25.80
CA ARG A 94 9.48 0.66 -27.25
C ARG A 94 10.69 0.11 -28.02
N ALA A 95 11.91 0.55 -27.71
CA ALA A 95 13.13 0.08 -28.36
C ALA A 95 13.30 -1.45 -28.20
N LYS A 96 13.02 -1.99 -27.01
CA LYS A 96 13.04 -3.44 -26.75
C LYS A 96 12.08 -4.23 -27.64
N SER A 97 10.92 -3.65 -27.97
CA SER A 97 9.98 -4.31 -28.90
C SER A 97 10.52 -4.36 -30.34
N LEU A 98 11.30 -3.36 -30.76
CA LEU A 98 11.90 -3.31 -32.09
C LEU A 98 12.95 -4.41 -32.30
N GLU A 99 13.64 -4.85 -31.24
CA GLU A 99 14.59 -5.97 -31.30
C GLU A 99 13.94 -7.29 -31.74
N THR A 100 12.64 -7.43 -31.55
CA THR A 100 11.89 -8.65 -31.88
C THR A 100 11.18 -8.60 -33.23
N VAL A 101 11.12 -7.42 -33.87
CA VAL A 101 10.48 -7.27 -35.18
C VAL A 101 11.32 -8.00 -36.23
N GLY A 102 10.74 -9.02 -36.87
CA GLY A 102 11.44 -9.85 -37.86
C GLY A 102 12.13 -11.09 -37.29
N ALA A 103 12.13 -11.28 -35.96
CA ALA A 103 12.58 -12.53 -35.35
C ALA A 103 11.59 -13.66 -35.69
N SER A 104 12.08 -14.68 -36.41
CA SER A 104 11.32 -15.89 -36.75
C SER A 104 12.16 -17.14 -36.49
N GLY A 105 11.51 -18.25 -36.14
CA GLY A 105 12.17 -19.51 -35.78
C GLY A 105 12.13 -19.85 -34.28
N ILE A 106 12.96 -20.79 -33.86
CA ILE A 106 13.03 -21.29 -32.48
C ILE A 106 13.42 -20.14 -31.54
N ASN A 107 12.69 -19.96 -30.42
CA ASN A 107 12.79 -18.84 -29.48
C ASN A 107 12.18 -17.49 -29.93
N SER A 108 11.56 -17.38 -31.11
CA SER A 108 10.72 -16.21 -31.46
C SER A 108 9.27 -16.43 -30.98
N CYS A 109 8.53 -15.39 -30.53
CA CYS A 109 7.07 -15.48 -30.35
C CYS A 109 6.36 -15.10 -31.67
N SER A 110 6.74 -15.74 -32.77
CA SER A 110 6.09 -15.58 -34.08
C SER A 110 5.19 -16.77 -34.36
N VAL A 111 4.01 -16.53 -34.94
CA VAL A 111 3.10 -17.58 -35.44
C VAL A 111 3.62 -18.22 -36.74
N ALA A 112 4.56 -17.56 -37.42
CA ALA A 112 5.19 -18.07 -38.63
C ALA A 112 6.57 -18.67 -38.29
N GLY A 113 6.66 -20.00 -38.27
CA GLY A 113 7.91 -20.76 -38.11
C GLY A 113 7.81 -21.94 -37.14
N ALA A 114 8.55 -23.01 -37.43
CA ALA A 114 8.66 -24.15 -36.53
C ALA A 114 9.37 -23.72 -35.23
N GLY A 115 8.78 -24.05 -34.08
CA GLY A 115 9.36 -23.72 -32.77
C GLY A 115 9.06 -22.31 -32.23
N GLY A 116 8.15 -21.54 -32.84
CA GLY A 116 7.74 -20.24 -32.29
C GLY A 116 6.96 -20.34 -30.96
N PHE A 117 6.32 -21.48 -30.71
CA PHE A 117 5.60 -21.72 -29.46
C PHE A 117 6.52 -21.70 -28.22
N THR A 118 7.78 -22.13 -28.35
CA THR A 118 8.73 -22.15 -27.21
C THR A 118 9.18 -20.74 -26.84
N GLY A 119 9.41 -19.87 -27.83
CA GLY A 119 9.73 -18.46 -27.61
C GLY A 119 8.57 -17.70 -26.98
N CYS A 120 7.34 -17.98 -27.42
CA CYS A 120 6.17 -17.35 -26.83
C CYS A 120 5.88 -17.81 -25.40
N PHE A 121 6.07 -19.11 -25.11
CA PHE A 121 6.02 -19.61 -23.74
C PHE A 121 7.07 -18.94 -22.84
N ALA A 122 8.32 -18.80 -23.31
CA ALA A 122 9.38 -18.13 -22.56
C ALA A 122 9.08 -16.65 -22.28
N LYS A 123 8.43 -15.96 -23.23
CA LYS A 123 7.93 -14.59 -23.04
C LYS A 123 6.88 -14.54 -21.94
N LEU A 124 5.83 -15.37 -22.04
CA LEU A 124 4.75 -15.41 -21.06
C LEU A 124 5.26 -15.77 -19.65
N ALA A 125 6.21 -16.71 -19.55
CA ALA A 125 6.82 -17.09 -18.28
C ALA A 125 7.60 -15.93 -17.63
N ARG A 126 8.24 -15.08 -18.44
CA ARG A 126 8.96 -13.89 -17.96
C ARG A 126 7.99 -12.82 -17.48
N GLU A 127 6.94 -12.54 -18.26
CA GLU A 127 5.88 -11.60 -17.91
C GLU A 127 5.19 -12.02 -16.60
N ALA A 128 4.81 -13.29 -16.46
CA ALA A 128 4.25 -13.82 -15.21
C ALA A 128 5.23 -13.73 -14.01
N LYS A 129 6.54 -13.73 -14.25
CA LYS A 129 7.54 -13.50 -13.18
C LYS A 129 7.63 -12.03 -12.82
N GLU A 130 7.58 -11.14 -13.80
CA GLU A 130 7.58 -9.69 -13.61
C GLU A 130 6.30 -9.24 -12.88
N GLU A 131 5.13 -9.72 -13.30
CA GLU A 131 3.84 -9.49 -12.62
C GLU A 131 3.86 -9.96 -11.16
N ARG A 132 4.42 -11.13 -10.88
CA ARG A 132 4.60 -11.58 -9.49
C ARG A 132 5.51 -10.66 -8.70
N LYS A 133 6.58 -10.14 -9.33
CA LYS A 133 7.50 -9.19 -8.69
C LYS A 133 6.84 -7.82 -8.46
N THR A 134 5.97 -7.35 -9.35
CA THR A 134 5.24 -6.09 -9.13
C THR A 134 4.16 -6.24 -8.06
N MET A 135 3.46 -7.37 -8.01
CA MET A 135 2.39 -7.61 -7.04
C MET A 135 2.89 -7.97 -5.63
N LEU A 136 3.96 -8.78 -5.54
CA LEU A 136 4.48 -9.29 -4.26
C LEU A 136 5.82 -8.65 -3.87
N GLY A 137 6.39 -7.79 -4.72
CA GLY A 137 7.71 -7.19 -4.47
C GLY A 137 8.80 -8.26 -4.43
N SER A 138 9.59 -8.24 -3.35
CA SER A 138 10.57 -9.29 -3.04
C SER A 138 9.97 -10.48 -2.28
N ALA A 139 8.71 -10.39 -1.83
CA ALA A 139 8.07 -11.44 -1.06
C ALA A 139 7.61 -12.57 -1.97
N THR A 140 7.76 -13.80 -1.49
CA THR A 140 7.21 -14.97 -2.17
C THR A 140 5.74 -15.17 -1.79
N TRP A 141 5.01 -15.97 -2.56
CA TRP A 141 3.64 -16.36 -2.20
C TRP A 141 3.54 -16.98 -0.80
N LYS A 142 4.58 -17.71 -0.37
CA LYS A 142 4.64 -18.30 0.98
C LYS A 142 4.65 -17.22 2.05
N ASP A 143 5.39 -16.14 1.82
CA ASP A 143 5.48 -15.01 2.76
C ASP A 143 4.14 -14.25 2.82
N ALA A 144 3.47 -14.08 1.68
CA ALA A 144 2.13 -13.48 1.64
C ALA A 144 1.10 -14.32 2.42
N VAL A 145 1.16 -15.65 2.29
CA VAL A 145 0.29 -16.57 3.06
C VAL A 145 0.64 -16.54 4.55
N ALA A 146 1.93 -16.48 4.91
CA ALA A 146 2.37 -16.37 6.30
C ALA A 146 1.85 -15.07 6.94
N ALA A 147 1.99 -13.93 6.26
CA ALA A 147 1.48 -12.64 6.73
C ALA A 147 -0.05 -12.66 6.91
N GLN A 148 -0.80 -13.31 6.02
CA GLN A 148 -2.25 -13.46 6.20
C GLN A 148 -2.62 -14.41 7.33
N ARG A 149 -1.84 -15.49 7.54
CA ARG A 149 -2.03 -16.39 8.67
C ARG A 149 -1.80 -15.66 10.00
N GLU A 150 -0.75 -14.86 10.09
CA GLU A 150 -0.46 -14.02 11.25
C GLU A 150 -1.60 -13.04 11.54
N LYS A 151 -2.13 -12.35 10.52
CA LYS A 151 -3.32 -11.48 10.69
C LYS A 151 -4.53 -12.21 11.25
N ARG A 152 -4.78 -13.45 10.80
CA ARG A 152 -5.92 -14.26 11.31
C ARG A 152 -5.68 -14.81 12.72
N LEU A 153 -4.44 -15.12 13.07
CA LEU A 153 -4.11 -15.72 14.37
C LEU A 153 -3.86 -14.65 15.44
N GLY A 154 -3.41 -13.46 15.07
CA GLY A 154 -3.01 -12.41 16.00
C GLY A 154 -4.15 -11.86 16.87
N THR A 155 -5.41 -12.09 16.50
CA THR A 155 -6.57 -11.71 17.32
C THR A 155 -6.97 -12.79 18.32
N ILE A 156 -6.53 -14.04 18.14
CA ILE A 156 -7.05 -15.19 18.90
C ILE A 156 -6.67 -15.10 20.38
N ASP A 157 -5.45 -14.67 20.71
CA ASP A 157 -5.01 -14.59 22.11
C ASP A 157 -5.82 -13.51 22.86
N ALA A 158 -6.00 -12.33 22.25
CA ALA A 158 -6.79 -11.25 22.83
C ALA A 158 -8.29 -11.60 22.94
N ASP A 159 -8.84 -12.34 21.98
CA ASP A 159 -10.23 -12.81 22.04
C ASP A 159 -10.40 -13.92 23.09
N SER A 160 -9.40 -14.80 23.27
CA SER A 160 -9.40 -15.83 24.30
C SER A 160 -9.36 -15.23 25.71
N GLU A 161 -8.51 -14.23 25.95
CA GLU A 161 -8.47 -13.52 27.25
C GLU A 161 -9.81 -12.87 27.59
N LYS A 162 -10.51 -12.29 26.60
CA LYS A 162 -11.86 -11.73 26.81
C LYS A 162 -12.86 -12.81 27.17
N ILE A 163 -12.86 -13.93 26.45
CA ILE A 163 -13.77 -15.05 26.71
C ILE A 163 -13.53 -15.63 28.11
N GLU A 164 -12.27 -15.78 28.51
CA GLU A 164 -11.91 -16.25 29.86
C GLU A 164 -12.36 -15.26 30.95
N ALA A 165 -12.20 -13.96 30.72
CA ALA A 165 -12.66 -12.93 31.65
C ALA A 165 -14.19 -12.92 31.78
N GLU A 166 -14.90 -13.04 30.66
CA GLU A 166 -16.37 -13.13 30.61
C GLU A 166 -16.87 -14.40 31.32
N ALA A 167 -16.23 -15.54 31.08
CA ALA A 167 -16.56 -16.80 31.75
C ALA A 167 -16.36 -16.70 33.27
N LYS A 168 -15.22 -16.14 33.70
CA LYS A 168 -14.94 -15.95 35.14
C LYS A 168 -15.92 -14.98 35.80
N ALA A 169 -16.32 -13.92 35.11
CA ALA A 169 -17.35 -13.01 35.60
C ALA A 169 -18.71 -13.73 35.73
N ALA A 170 -19.11 -14.49 34.71
CA ALA A 170 -20.34 -15.27 34.74
C ALA A 170 -20.35 -16.30 35.89
N GLU A 171 -19.25 -17.01 36.12
CA GLU A 171 -19.09 -17.94 37.24
C GLU A 171 -19.18 -17.23 38.61
N ALA A 172 -18.63 -16.02 38.72
CA ALA A 172 -18.69 -15.24 39.96
C ALA A 172 -20.12 -14.74 40.27
N HIS A 173 -20.92 -14.44 39.24
CA HIS A 173 -22.30 -13.96 39.39
C HIS A 173 -23.32 -15.10 39.58
N ALA A 174 -23.06 -16.29 39.04
CA ALA A 174 -23.94 -17.46 39.17
C ALA A 174 -24.49 -17.73 40.59
N PRO A 175 -23.69 -17.77 41.67
CA PRO A 175 -24.24 -18.02 43.01
C PRO A 175 -25.10 -16.87 43.54
N ALA A 176 -24.85 -15.63 43.12
CA ALA A 176 -25.67 -14.48 43.49
C ALA A 176 -26.99 -14.48 42.73
N ASP A 177 -26.95 -14.82 41.45
CA ASP A 177 -28.13 -14.94 40.59
C ASP A 177 -29.04 -16.10 41.04
N GLU A 178 -28.47 -17.23 41.44
CA GLU A 178 -29.20 -18.36 42.03
C GLU A 178 -29.89 -17.98 43.34
N LYS A 179 -29.20 -17.25 44.22
CA LYS A 179 -29.78 -16.75 45.48
C LYS A 179 -30.89 -15.74 45.22
N ALA A 180 -30.66 -14.77 44.33
CA ALA A 180 -31.67 -13.79 43.96
C ALA A 180 -32.91 -14.45 43.34
N ALA A 181 -32.74 -15.48 42.52
CA ALA A 181 -33.83 -16.27 41.95
C ALA A 181 -34.58 -17.08 43.03
N ALA A 182 -33.88 -17.69 43.98
CA ALA A 182 -34.50 -18.40 45.10
C ALA A 182 -35.29 -17.46 46.02
N GLU A 183 -34.74 -16.28 46.32
CA GLU A 183 -35.41 -15.24 47.11
C GLU A 183 -36.63 -14.67 46.39
N ALA A 184 -36.55 -14.45 45.08
CA ALA A 184 -37.67 -14.01 44.26
C ALA A 184 -38.80 -15.05 44.25
N ARG A 185 -38.48 -16.35 44.09
CA ARG A 185 -39.46 -17.45 44.19
C ARG A 185 -40.12 -17.48 45.57
N ALA A 186 -39.34 -17.42 46.63
CA ALA A 186 -39.86 -17.38 48.00
C ALA A 186 -40.72 -16.13 48.27
N ARG A 187 -40.42 -14.99 47.64
CA ARG A 187 -41.25 -13.78 47.73
C ARG A 187 -42.60 -13.96 47.03
N LEU A 188 -42.63 -14.56 45.85
CA LEU A 188 -43.87 -14.85 45.12
C LEU A 188 -44.75 -15.81 45.93
N GLU A 189 -44.18 -16.90 46.45
CA GLU A 189 -44.91 -17.84 47.31
C GLU A 189 -45.52 -17.16 48.55
N ARG A 190 -44.79 -16.23 49.18
CA ARG A 190 -45.33 -15.43 50.30
C ARG A 190 -46.49 -14.51 49.88
N GLN A 191 -46.44 -13.95 48.67
CA GLN A 191 -47.51 -13.10 48.15
C GLN A 191 -48.76 -13.92 47.84
N ASP A 192 -48.61 -15.09 47.22
CA ASP A 192 -49.71 -16.00 46.88
C ASP A 192 -50.41 -16.52 48.14
N ASN A 193 -49.64 -16.91 49.17
CA ASN A 193 -50.19 -17.34 50.45
C ASN A 193 -50.94 -16.24 51.20
N ASN A 194 -50.55 -14.97 51.05
CA ASN A 194 -51.25 -13.83 51.65
C ASN A 194 -52.52 -13.45 50.85
N ALA A 195 -52.52 -13.68 49.54
CA ALA A 195 -53.67 -13.40 48.68
C ALA A 195 -54.81 -14.44 48.82
N GLY A 196 -54.49 -15.70 49.16
CA GLY A 196 -55.47 -16.78 49.34
C GLY A 196 -56.16 -16.85 50.71
N GLY A 197 -55.80 -15.98 51.66
CA GLY A 197 -56.29 -15.99 53.05
C GLY A 197 -57.47 -15.06 53.36
N LYS A 198 -58.20 -14.57 52.35
CA LYS A 198 -59.42 -13.76 52.51
C LYS A 198 -60.64 -14.45 51.93
#